data_AF-A0A0F5PQ89-F1
#
_entry.id   AF-A0A0F5PQ89-F1
#
_cell.length_a   1.000
_cell.length_b   1.000
_cell.length_c   1.000
_cell.angle_alpha   90.00
_cell.angle_beta   90.00
_cell.angle_gamma   90.00
#
_symmetry.space_group_name_H-M   'P 1'
#
loop_
_entity.id
_entity.type
_entity.pdbx_description
1 polymer ?
#
loop_
_entity_poly.entity_id
_entity_poly.type
_entity_poly.pdbx_seq_one_letter_code
_entity_poly.pdbx_strand_id
1 'polypeptide(L)'
;MKRLYKYLLILLLIILQSSLFKFIDILGIKPDAVFIFVLSLSLLNGPWEAVYLSLFAGLVQDVIFNNALGVSTFSLLVVSYITGLLSKNVFKESTFVAFVFTFLGTLLYNLIIMFSMVLMKYQFNFLESLLDVGMIQSVYNSLIVAFVYRYIVAFNRYVSENKKLFSRKS
;
A
#
# COMPACT_ATOMS: atom_id res chain seq x y z
N MET A 1 -19.97 -1.10 -11.76
CA MET A 1 -19.50 -2.44 -11.34
C MET A 1 -17.97 -2.61 -11.36
N LYS A 2 -17.22 -2.15 -12.38
CA LYS A 2 -15.75 -2.38 -12.48
C LYS A 2 -14.89 -1.90 -11.29
N ARG A 3 -15.36 -0.94 -10.46
CA ARG A 3 -14.63 -0.49 -9.25
C ARG A 3 -14.43 -1.60 -8.21
N LEU A 4 -15.35 -2.59 -8.16
CA LEU A 4 -15.25 -3.75 -7.28
C LEU A 4 -14.00 -4.61 -7.57
N TYR A 5 -13.46 -4.55 -8.79
CA TYR A 5 -12.23 -5.29 -9.13
C TYR A 5 -11.02 -4.88 -8.30
N LYS A 6 -10.95 -3.61 -7.84
CA LYS A 6 -9.87 -3.15 -6.95
C LYS A 6 -9.92 -3.87 -5.60
N TYR A 7 -11.11 -4.00 -5.03
CA TYR A 7 -11.35 -4.69 -3.76
C TYR A 7 -11.12 -6.20 -3.87
N LEU A 8 -11.60 -6.82 -4.95
CA LEU A 8 -11.34 -8.24 -5.23
C LEU A 8 -9.84 -8.52 -5.40
N LEU A 9 -9.13 -7.62 -6.09
CA LEU A 9 -7.67 -7.75 -6.25
C LEU A 9 -6.94 -7.58 -4.92
N ILE A 10 -7.38 -6.67 -4.04
CA ILE A 10 -6.84 -6.56 -2.68
C ILE A 10 -7.01 -7.87 -1.90
N LEU A 11 -8.20 -8.49 -1.94
CA LEU A 11 -8.42 -9.78 -1.28
C LEU A 11 -7.50 -10.87 -1.85
N LEU A 12 -7.36 -10.93 -3.18
CA LEU A 12 -6.45 -11.86 -3.84
C LEU A 12 -4.99 -11.62 -3.39
N LEU A 13 -4.54 -10.36 -3.34
CA LEU A 13 -3.19 -10.00 -2.90
C LEU A 13 -2.96 -10.41 -1.43
N ILE A 14 -3.94 -10.23 -0.55
CA ILE A 14 -3.86 -10.67 0.85
C ILE A 14 -3.69 -12.19 0.95
N ILE A 15 -4.43 -12.95 0.14
CA ILE A 15 -4.34 -14.42 0.10
C ILE A 15 -2.99 -14.87 -0.46
N LEU A 16 -2.50 -14.22 -1.53
CA LEU A 16 -1.19 -14.54 -2.11
C LEU A 16 -0.05 -14.18 -1.14
N GLN A 17 -0.16 -13.04 -0.46
CA GLN A 17 0.77 -12.61 0.60
C GLN A 17 0.82 -13.61 1.76
N SER A 18 -0.32 -14.13 2.23
CA SER A 18 -0.35 -15.06 3.37
C SER A 18 0.19 -16.46 3.03
N SER A 19 0.06 -16.86 1.77
CA SER A 19 0.42 -18.21 1.29
C SER A 19 1.80 -18.26 0.60
N LEU A 20 1.99 -17.50 -0.48
CA LEU A 20 3.17 -17.58 -1.33
C LEU A 20 4.35 -16.83 -0.75
N PHE A 21 4.14 -15.73 -0.02
CA PHE A 21 5.26 -14.91 0.45
C PHE A 21 5.96 -15.53 1.68
N LYS A 22 5.48 -16.66 2.20
CA LYS A 22 6.29 -17.53 3.07
C LYS A 22 7.50 -18.13 2.35
N PHE A 23 7.48 -18.21 1.01
CA PHE A 23 8.56 -18.78 0.20
C PHE A 23 9.45 -17.73 -0.47
N ILE A 24 9.08 -16.45 -0.37
CA ILE A 24 9.81 -15.30 -0.94
C ILE A 24 10.34 -14.40 0.20
N ASP A 25 10.62 -15.00 1.35
CA ASP A 25 11.27 -14.33 2.47
C ASP A 25 12.74 -14.06 2.11
N ILE A 26 13.08 -12.79 1.86
CA ILE A 26 14.47 -12.36 1.73
C ILE A 26 14.88 -11.79 3.09
N LEU A 27 15.85 -12.42 3.75
CA LEU A 27 16.33 -12.04 5.10
C LEU A 27 15.22 -12.05 6.18
N GLY A 28 14.17 -12.86 5.99
CA GLY A 28 13.02 -12.93 6.91
C GLY A 28 12.05 -11.75 6.82
N ILE A 29 12.19 -10.89 5.81
CA ILE A 29 11.34 -9.71 5.59
C ILE A 29 10.50 -9.89 4.34
N LYS A 30 9.18 -9.73 4.51
CA LYS A 30 8.19 -9.91 3.45
C LYS A 30 7.86 -8.60 2.74
N PRO A 31 7.73 -8.62 1.41
CA PRO A 31 7.19 -7.47 0.71
C PRO A 31 5.69 -7.34 1.00
N ASP A 32 5.22 -6.10 1.09
CA ASP A 32 3.80 -5.83 1.32
C ASP A 32 3.12 -5.48 -0.02
N ALA A 33 2.58 -6.51 -0.67
CA ALA A 33 1.91 -6.36 -1.96
C ALA A 33 0.64 -5.48 -1.87
N VAL A 34 -0.07 -5.55 -0.74
CA VAL A 34 -1.28 -4.77 -0.50
C VAL A 34 -0.93 -3.29 -0.35
N PHE A 35 0.10 -2.99 0.45
CA PHE A 35 0.63 -1.64 0.60
C PHE A 35 1.04 -1.06 -0.76
N ILE A 36 1.86 -1.80 -1.52
CA ILE A 36 2.31 -1.40 -2.85
C ILE A 36 1.12 -1.04 -3.75
N PHE A 37 0.11 -1.90 -3.78
CA PHE A 37 -1.05 -1.72 -4.64
C PHE A 37 -1.91 -0.53 -4.22
N VAL A 38 -2.24 -0.41 -2.93
CA VAL A 38 -3.05 0.69 -2.37
C VAL A 38 -2.34 2.03 -2.54
N LEU A 39 -1.03 2.10 -2.26
CA LEU A 39 -0.25 3.31 -2.42
C LEU A 39 -0.16 3.75 -3.89
N SER A 40 0.02 2.79 -4.80
CA SER A 40 0.05 3.05 -6.24
C SER A 40 -1.29 3.60 -6.74
N LEU A 41 -2.42 3.02 -6.31
CA LEU A 41 -3.75 3.52 -6.66
C LEU A 41 -4.05 4.88 -6.02
N SER A 42 -3.55 5.13 -4.81
CA SER A 42 -3.61 6.46 -4.20
C SER A 42 -2.89 7.51 -5.04
N LEU A 43 -1.66 7.21 -5.50
CA LEU A 43 -0.88 8.08 -6.37
C LEU A 43 -1.59 8.34 -7.71
N LEU A 44 -2.31 7.37 -8.25
CA LEU A 44 -3.02 7.54 -9.52
C LEU A 44 -4.34 8.30 -9.36
N ASN A 45 -5.17 7.89 -8.40
CA ASN A 45 -6.58 8.29 -8.31
C ASN A 45 -6.87 9.38 -7.27
N GLY A 46 -5.90 9.66 -6.38
CA GLY A 46 -5.98 10.73 -5.39
C GLY A 46 -6.49 10.29 -4.01
N PRO A 47 -6.72 11.26 -3.10
CA PRO A 47 -6.83 11.01 -1.67
C PRO A 47 -8.12 10.27 -1.27
N TRP A 48 -9.25 10.57 -1.92
CA TRP A 48 -10.52 9.93 -1.58
C TRP A 48 -10.52 8.44 -1.90
N GLU A 49 -9.95 8.05 -3.05
CA GLU A 49 -9.84 6.64 -3.38
C GLU A 49 -8.86 5.92 -2.44
N ALA A 50 -7.79 6.59 -2.03
CA ALA A 50 -6.86 6.08 -1.03
C ALA A 50 -7.59 5.70 0.26
N VAL A 51 -8.42 6.59 0.79
CA VAL A 51 -9.19 6.37 2.04
C VAL A 51 -10.05 5.11 1.96
N TYR A 52 -10.84 4.95 0.89
CA TYR A 52 -11.73 3.79 0.78
C TYR A 52 -10.95 2.47 0.67
N LEU A 53 -9.88 2.46 -0.13
CA LEU A 53 -9.07 1.26 -0.33
C LEU A 53 -8.25 0.91 0.92
N SER A 54 -7.69 1.91 1.60
CA SER A 54 -6.90 1.70 2.82
C SER A 54 -7.76 1.25 4.00
N LEU A 55 -8.97 1.81 4.14
CA LEU A 55 -9.92 1.35 5.16
C LEU A 55 -10.28 -0.11 4.94
N PHE A 56 -10.65 -0.49 3.72
CA PHE A 56 -10.99 -1.87 3.41
C PHE A 56 -9.79 -2.81 3.58
N ALA A 57 -8.67 -2.51 2.92
CA ALA A 57 -7.49 -3.36 2.93
C ALA A 57 -6.91 -3.50 4.35
N GLY A 58 -6.80 -2.39 5.07
CA GLY A 58 -6.25 -2.36 6.42
C GLY A 58 -7.14 -3.08 7.42
N LEU A 59 -8.46 -2.95 7.35
CA LEU A 59 -9.37 -3.67 8.24
C LEU A 59 -9.27 -5.18 8.02
N VAL A 60 -9.20 -5.61 6.75
CA VAL A 60 -9.01 -7.03 6.43
C VAL A 60 -7.66 -7.53 6.92
N GLN A 61 -6.58 -6.75 6.75
CA GLN A 61 -5.26 -7.10 7.27
C GLN A 61 -5.26 -7.20 8.80
N ASP A 62 -5.90 -6.25 9.49
CA ASP A 62 -6.00 -6.25 10.94
C ASP A 62 -6.74 -7.48 11.47
N VAL A 63 -7.81 -7.92 10.80
CA VAL A 63 -8.57 -9.12 11.19
C VAL A 63 -7.79 -10.42 10.96
N ILE A 64 -6.97 -10.49 9.91
CA ILE A 64 -6.29 -11.73 9.51
C ILE A 64 -4.93 -11.89 10.19
N PHE A 65 -4.16 -10.80 10.32
CA PHE A 65 -2.75 -10.87 10.68
C PHE A 65 -2.43 -10.27 12.05
N ASN A 66 -3.24 -9.33 12.54
CA ASN A 66 -2.92 -8.58 13.76
C ASN A 66 -3.81 -9.01 14.93
N ASN A 67 -3.25 -8.96 16.14
CA ASN A 67 -4.01 -9.18 17.37
C ASN A 67 -4.80 -7.92 17.81
N ALA A 68 -4.51 -6.77 17.20
CA ALA A 68 -5.18 -5.51 17.50
C ALA A 68 -5.75 -4.89 16.23
N LEU A 69 -7.03 -4.57 16.28
CA LEU A 69 -7.73 -3.85 15.22
C LEU A 69 -7.26 -2.41 15.17
N GLY A 70 -7.02 -1.90 13.95
CA GLY A 70 -6.75 -0.51 13.68
C GLY A 70 -5.29 -0.16 13.41
N VAL A 71 -4.32 -1.02 13.75
CA VAL A 71 -2.89 -0.71 13.58
C VAL A 71 -2.52 -0.61 12.10
N SER A 72 -2.80 -1.64 11.30
CA SER A 72 -2.55 -1.61 9.85
C SER A 72 -3.53 -0.67 9.16
N THR A 73 -4.80 -0.61 9.59
CA THR A 73 -5.79 0.32 9.03
C THR A 73 -5.35 1.77 9.13
N PHE A 74 -4.98 2.21 10.33
CA PHE A 74 -4.57 3.60 10.55
C PHE A 74 -3.28 3.92 9.81
N SER A 75 -2.28 3.04 9.90
CA SER A 75 -0.99 3.22 9.23
C SER A 75 -1.17 3.32 7.71
N LEU A 76 -1.94 2.41 7.10
CA LEU A 76 -2.16 2.40 5.66
C LEU A 76 -2.95 3.63 5.21
N LEU A 77 -3.94 4.05 5.99
CA LEU A 77 -4.75 5.23 5.71
C LEU A 77 -3.91 6.51 5.72
N VAL A 78 -3.11 6.73 6.76
CA VAL A 78 -2.28 7.94 6.87
C VAL A 78 -1.31 8.05 5.69
N VAL A 79 -0.55 6.99 5.42
CA VAL A 79 0.47 7.02 4.36
C VAL A 79 -0.16 7.15 2.97
N SER A 80 -1.22 6.39 2.71
CA SER A 80 -1.90 6.47 1.42
C SER A 80 -2.64 7.78 1.22
N TYR A 81 -3.25 8.36 2.25
CA TYR A 81 -3.92 9.66 2.15
C TYR A 81 -2.93 10.78 1.83
N ILE A 82 -1.78 10.84 2.52
CA ILE A 82 -0.71 11.81 2.25
C ILE A 82 -0.23 11.66 0.80
N THR A 83 0.03 10.42 0.36
CA THR A 83 0.43 10.14 -1.03
C THR A 83 -0.63 10.58 -2.04
N GLY A 84 -1.90 10.38 -1.71
CA GLY A 84 -3.03 10.77 -2.55
C GLY A 84 -3.18 12.28 -2.65
N LEU A 85 -2.92 13.02 -1.57
CA LEU A 85 -2.87 14.49 -1.60
C LEU A 85 -1.75 15.00 -2.51
N LEU A 86 -0.55 14.46 -2.33
CA LEU A 86 0.63 14.83 -3.11
C LEU A 86 0.53 14.40 -4.58
N SER A 87 -0.34 13.45 -4.90
CA SER A 87 -0.58 12.98 -6.27
C SER A 87 -0.87 14.11 -7.25
N LYS A 88 -1.53 15.19 -6.82
CA LYS A 88 -1.89 16.33 -7.69
C LYS A 88 -0.67 17.12 -8.18
N ASN A 89 0.44 17.03 -7.47
CA ASN A 89 1.65 17.84 -7.70
C ASN A 89 2.79 17.06 -8.38
N VAL A 90 2.57 15.80 -8.75
CA VAL A 90 3.62 14.92 -9.25
C VAL A 90 3.21 14.20 -10.55
N PHE A 91 4.20 13.76 -11.31
CA PHE A 91 3.99 12.98 -12.54
C PHE A 91 3.56 11.55 -12.20
N LYS A 92 2.25 11.35 -12.05
CA LYS A 92 1.63 10.09 -11.59
C LYS A 92 1.95 8.88 -12.46
N GLU A 93 2.29 9.04 -13.74
CA GLU A 93 2.62 7.90 -14.60
C GLU A 93 4.11 7.52 -14.56
N SER A 94 4.94 8.33 -13.89
CA SER A 94 6.37 8.07 -13.78
C SER A 94 6.63 6.96 -12.77
N THR A 95 7.26 5.88 -13.25
CA THR A 95 7.75 4.78 -12.40
C THR A 95 8.72 5.27 -11.32
N PHE A 96 9.52 6.31 -11.61
CA PHE A 96 10.44 6.88 -10.64
C PHE A 96 9.72 7.57 -9.49
N VAL A 97 8.62 8.28 -9.77
CA VAL A 97 7.79 8.89 -8.73
C VAL A 97 7.19 7.78 -7.85
N ALA A 98 6.63 6.73 -8.45
CA ALA A 98 6.10 5.60 -7.71
C ALA A 98 7.16 4.94 -6.81
N PHE A 99 8.37 4.72 -7.32
CA PHE A 99 9.51 4.20 -6.56
C PHE A 99 9.79 5.02 -5.30
N VAL A 100 9.95 6.35 -5.46
CA VAL A 100 10.28 7.25 -4.34
C VAL A 100 9.15 7.29 -3.31
N PHE A 101 7.91 7.39 -3.75
CA PHE A 101 6.75 7.41 -2.85
C PHE A 101 6.58 6.09 -2.11
N THR A 102 6.83 4.95 -2.77
CA THR A 102 6.81 3.65 -2.10
C THR A 102 7.92 3.52 -1.07
N PHE A 103 9.15 3.94 -1.40
CA PHE A 103 10.26 3.91 -0.46
C PHE A 103 9.96 4.73 0.82
N LEU A 104 9.65 6.02 0.64
CA LEU A 104 9.34 6.93 1.76
C LEU A 104 8.06 6.51 2.49
N GLY A 105 7.06 6.05 1.74
CA GLY A 105 5.79 5.58 2.28
C GLY A 105 5.96 4.33 3.15
N THR A 106 6.77 3.36 2.73
CA THR A 106 7.03 2.15 3.53
C THR A 106 7.78 2.50 4.81
N LEU A 107 8.74 3.43 4.77
CA LEU A 107 9.40 3.93 5.99
C LEU A 107 8.40 4.56 6.95
N LEU A 108 7.54 5.46 6.46
CA LEU A 108 6.51 6.09 7.27
C LEU A 108 5.50 5.08 7.83
N TYR A 109 5.09 4.10 7.01
CA TYR A 109 4.18 3.04 7.42
C TYR A 109 4.75 2.21 8.58
N ASN A 110 6.00 1.78 8.45
CA ASN A 110 6.69 1.04 9.50
C ASN A 110 6.89 1.88 10.77
N LEU A 111 7.23 3.17 10.64
CA LEU A 111 7.32 4.08 11.78
C LEU A 111 6.01 4.15 12.57
N ILE A 112 4.86 4.26 11.88
CA ILE A 112 3.54 4.32 12.54
C ILE A 112 3.20 2.98 13.21
N ILE A 113 3.50 1.85 12.56
CA ILE A 113 3.28 0.52 13.15
C ILE A 113 4.13 0.36 14.41
N MET A 114 5.42 0.68 14.34
CA MET A 114 6.33 0.55 15.47
C MET A 114 5.95 1.48 16.62
N PHE A 115 5.54 2.72 16.31
CA PHE A 115 5.00 3.63 17.32
C PHE A 115 3.75 3.03 18.00
N SER A 116 2.87 2.40 17.21
CA SER A 116 1.68 1.71 17.74
C SER A 116 2.06 0.54 18.66
N MET A 117 3.10 -0.23 18.30
CA MET A 117 3.62 -1.33 19.14
C MET A 117 4.17 -0.82 20.48
N VAL A 118 4.85 0.33 20.50
CA VAL A 118 5.32 0.96 21.75
C VAL A 118 4.14 1.33 22.65
N LEU A 119 3.07 1.92 22.10
CA LEU A 119 1.85 2.24 22.86
C LEU A 119 1.19 0.99 23.46
N MET A 120 1.28 -0.13 22.77
CA MET A 120 0.80 -1.44 23.22
C MET A 120 1.75 -2.15 24.19
N LYS A 121 2.86 -1.50 24.59
CA LYS A 121 3.88 -2.04 25.52
C LYS A 121 4.57 -3.31 25.02
N TYR A 122 4.68 -3.50 23.70
CA TYR A 122 5.57 -4.53 23.16
C TYR A 122 7.02 -4.20 23.48
N GLN A 123 7.80 -5.21 23.89
CA GLN A 123 9.24 -5.06 24.14
C GLN A 123 10.02 -5.38 22.86
N PHE A 124 10.71 -4.39 22.31
CA PHE A 124 11.59 -4.53 21.15
C PHE A 124 12.56 -3.35 21.08
N ASN A 125 13.67 -3.54 20.34
CA ASN A 125 14.62 -2.47 20.08
C ASN A 125 14.13 -1.62 18.89
N PHE A 126 13.59 -0.44 19.17
CA PHE A 126 13.01 0.43 18.15
C PHE A 126 14.00 0.79 17.03
N LEU A 127 15.23 1.16 17.36
CA LEU A 127 16.21 1.57 16.33
C LEU A 127 16.65 0.40 15.45
N GLU A 128 16.92 -0.77 16.04
CA GLU A 128 17.31 -1.97 15.30
C GLU A 128 16.19 -2.43 14.39
N SER A 129 14.95 -2.51 14.88
CA SER A 129 13.80 -2.89 14.04
C SER A 129 13.54 -1.91 12.90
N LEU A 130 13.82 -0.61 13.08
CA LEU A 130 13.63 0.38 12.02
C LEU A 130 14.68 0.22 10.91
N LEU A 131 15.93 -0.06 11.28
CA LEU A 131 17.02 -0.26 10.34
C LEU A 131 16.94 -1.62 9.66
N ASP A 132 16.59 -2.67 10.37
CA ASP A 132 16.53 -4.02 9.80
C ASP A 132 15.22 -4.21 9.03
N VAL A 133 14.07 -3.98 9.65
CA VAL A 133 12.78 -4.21 9.00
C VAL A 133 12.40 -3.03 8.10
N GLY A 134 12.45 -1.81 8.64
CA GLY A 134 11.98 -0.62 7.94
C GLY A 134 12.75 -0.32 6.66
N MET A 135 14.09 -0.29 6.72
CA MET A 135 14.91 -0.02 5.53
C MET A 135 14.91 -1.15 4.53
N ILE A 136 15.06 -2.41 4.95
CA ILE A 136 15.08 -3.52 4.00
C ILE A 136 13.72 -3.63 3.29
N GLN A 137 12.61 -3.49 4.03
CA GLN A 137 11.29 -3.54 3.43
C GLN A 137 11.01 -2.36 2.48
N SER A 138 11.51 -1.15 2.79
CA SER A 138 11.33 0.02 1.91
C SER A 138 12.10 -0.12 0.60
N VAL A 139 13.34 -0.62 0.66
CA VAL A 139 14.12 -0.98 -0.54
C VAL A 139 13.40 -2.07 -1.31
N TYR A 140 12.92 -3.12 -0.64
CA TYR A 140 12.30 -4.24 -1.32
C TYR A 140 10.99 -3.85 -2.02
N ASN A 141 10.10 -3.14 -1.32
CA ASN A 141 8.84 -2.67 -1.87
C ASN A 141 9.04 -1.69 -3.04
N SER A 142 10.02 -0.78 -2.93
CA SER A 142 10.29 0.20 -3.98
C SER A 142 10.84 -0.46 -5.24
N LEU A 143 11.74 -1.45 -5.11
CA LEU A 143 12.20 -2.26 -6.23
C LEU A 143 11.06 -3.02 -6.90
N ILE A 144 10.18 -3.67 -6.14
CA ILE A 144 9.00 -4.36 -6.69
C ILE A 144 8.13 -3.38 -7.47
N VAL A 145 7.87 -2.19 -6.91
CA VAL A 145 7.09 -1.15 -7.58
C VAL A 145 7.73 -0.73 -8.90
N ALA A 146 9.05 -0.60 -8.98
CA ALA A 146 9.71 -0.23 -10.24
C ALA A 146 9.33 -1.17 -11.40
N PHE A 147 9.14 -2.47 -11.13
CA PHE A 147 8.72 -3.45 -12.14
C PHE A 147 7.20 -3.53 -12.29
N VAL A 148 6.47 -3.55 -11.17
CA VAL A 148 5.02 -3.84 -11.16
C VAL A 148 4.17 -2.61 -11.51
N TYR A 149 4.68 -1.39 -11.32
CA TYR A 149 3.91 -0.16 -11.46
C TYR A 149 3.26 0.02 -12.82
N ARG A 150 3.96 -0.34 -13.91
CA ARG A 150 3.41 -0.24 -15.27
C ARG A 150 2.14 -1.07 -15.44
N TYR A 151 2.10 -2.27 -14.84
CA TYR A 151 0.93 -3.13 -14.85
C TYR A 151 -0.21 -2.55 -14.00
N ILE A 152 0.10 -1.96 -12.85
CA ILE A 152 -0.90 -1.27 -12.01
C ILE A 152 -1.52 -0.10 -12.76
N VAL A 153 -0.72 0.70 -13.47
CA VAL A 153 -1.21 1.81 -14.30
C VAL A 153 -2.13 1.30 -15.42
N ALA A 154 -1.74 0.22 -16.11
CA ALA A 154 -2.57 -0.38 -17.15
C ALA A 154 -3.91 -0.90 -16.60
N PHE A 155 -3.86 -1.62 -15.47
CA PHE A 155 -5.05 -2.09 -14.77
C PHE A 155 -5.96 -0.93 -14.34
N ASN A 156 -5.39 0.13 -13.76
CA ASN A 156 -6.15 1.28 -13.32
C ASN A 156 -6.83 2.01 -14.49
N ARG A 157 -6.16 2.11 -15.64
CA ARG A 157 -6.76 2.66 -16.87
C ARG A 157 -7.95 1.82 -17.32
N TYR A 158 -7.81 0.50 -17.43
CA TYR A 158 -8.89 -0.41 -17.80
C TYR A 158 -10.12 -0.30 -16.88
N VAL A 159 -9.90 -0.15 -15.57
CA VAL A 159 -10.98 0.01 -14.59
C VAL A 159 -11.62 1.41 -14.67
N SER A 160 -10.85 2.45 -15.05
CA SER A 160 -11.27 3.86 -15.00
C SER A 160 -11.82 4.42 -16.33
N GLU A 161 -11.50 3.83 -17.49
CA GLU A 161 -11.89 4.34 -18.82
C GLU A 161 -13.41 4.50 -19.04
N ASN A 162 -14.25 3.76 -18.31
CA ASN A 162 -15.70 3.94 -18.38
C ASN A 162 -16.22 5.24 -17.73
N LYS A 163 -15.35 6.05 -17.11
CA LYS A 163 -15.74 7.34 -16.51
C LYS A 163 -16.00 8.43 -17.55
N LYS A 164 -15.32 8.41 -18.71
CA LYS A 164 -15.47 9.43 -19.76
C LYS A 164 -16.70 9.24 -20.66
N LEU A 165 -17.21 8.01 -20.79
CA LEU A 165 -18.37 7.71 -21.65
C LEU A 165 -19.71 8.09 -21.01
N PHE A 166 -19.80 8.10 -19.67
CA PHE A 166 -21.03 8.46 -18.96
C PHE A 166 -21.17 9.96 -18.65
N SER A 167 -20.07 10.74 -18.59
CA SER A 167 -20.14 12.19 -18.35
C SER A 167 -20.33 13.04 -19.62
N ARG A 168 -20.43 12.41 -20.80
CA ARG A 168 -20.74 13.07 -22.09
C ARG A 168 -22.21 12.93 -22.49
N LYS A 169 -23.01 12.21 -21.70
CA LYS A 169 -24.45 11.97 -21.95
C LYS A 169 -25.36 12.63 -20.91
N SER A 170 -24.82 13.52 -20.08
CA SER A 170 -25.56 14.33 -19.12
C SER A 170 -25.41 15.80 -19.47
#